data_AF-K2G6D3-F1
#
_entry.id   AF-K2G6D3-F1
#
_cell.length_a   1.000
_cell.length_b   1.000
_cell.length_c   1.000
_cell.angle_alpha   90.00
_cell.angle_beta   90.00
_cell.angle_gamma   90.00
#
_symmetry.space_group_name_H-M   'P 1'
#
loop_
_entity.id
_entity.type
_entity.pdbx_description
1 polymer ?
#
loop_
_entity_poly.entity_id
_entity_poly.type
_entity_poly.pdbx_seq_one_letter_code
_entity_poly.pdbx_strand_id
1 'polypeptide(L)'
;MKTLRWNMIMVGRAIFWLWLLSFAYIHFTNAQALAWFVPGYFPNPVFWVYFVWACLGLAWISFIINKATIISWIGIAVMLLIFIIILHIPSLAQNPGALTNLLKDLIIAGWALMIAWMDAWDATEMKAKKR
;
A
#
# COMPACT_ATOMS: atom_id res chain seq x y z
N MET A 1 -4.27 26.32 -14.45
CA MET A 1 -3.90 24.90 -14.67
C MET A 1 -2.98 24.34 -13.58
N LYS A 2 -1.82 24.96 -13.26
CA LYS A 2 -0.90 24.46 -12.22
C LYS A 2 -1.56 24.25 -10.85
N THR A 3 -2.32 25.23 -10.35
CA THR A 3 -3.01 25.17 -9.04
C THR A 3 -4.07 24.06 -8.97
N LEU A 4 -4.84 23.88 -10.05
CA LEU A 4 -5.85 22.81 -10.14
C LEU A 4 -5.20 21.41 -10.09
N ARG A 5 -4.07 21.22 -10.80
CA ARG A 5 -3.28 19.97 -10.74
C ARG A 5 -2.80 19.66 -9.33
N TRP A 6 -2.28 20.66 -8.61
CA TRP A 6 -1.82 20.48 -7.23
C TRP A 6 -2.94 20.07 -6.28
N ASN A 7 -4.12 20.69 -6.39
CA ASN A 7 -5.27 20.35 -5.56
C ASN A 7 -5.73 18.90 -5.78
N MET A 8 -5.74 18.41 -7.03
CA MET A 8 -6.15 17.04 -7.35
C MET A 8 -5.17 16.00 -6.78
N ILE A 9 -3.86 16.26 -6.85
CA ILE A 9 -2.83 15.36 -6.28
C ILE A 9 -2.99 15.27 -4.76
N MET A 10 -3.18 16.41 -4.10
CA MET A 10 -3.35 16.44 -2.64
C MET A 10 -4.62 15.70 -2.20
N VAL A 11 -5.73 15.90 -2.90
CA VAL A 11 -6.98 15.18 -2.63
C VAL A 11 -6.79 13.67 -2.85
N GLY A 12 -6.17 13.25 -3.96
CA GLY A 12 -5.89 11.84 -4.23
C GLY A 12 -5.01 11.19 -3.16
N ARG A 13 -3.96 11.89 -2.70
CA ARG A 13 -3.10 11.45 -1.60
C ARG A 13 -3.87 11.30 -0.30
N ALA A 14 -4.73 12.26 0.04
CA ALA A 14 -5.54 12.21 1.26
C ALA A 14 -6.51 11.01 1.25
N ILE A 15 -7.18 10.75 0.12
CA ILE A 15 -8.06 9.59 -0.04
C ILE A 15 -7.27 8.29 0.18
N PHE A 16 -6.08 8.20 -0.40
CA PHE A 16 -5.24 7.02 -0.19
C PHE A 16 -4.76 6.88 1.25
N TRP A 17 -4.39 7.97 1.93
CA TRP A 17 -3.99 7.92 3.34
C TRP A 17 -5.12 7.42 4.22
N LEU A 18 -6.36 7.83 3.95
CA LEU A 18 -7.55 7.32 4.66
C LEU A 18 -7.75 5.82 4.39
N TRP A 19 -7.61 5.38 3.14
CA TRP A 19 -7.66 3.96 2.79
C TRP A 19 -6.57 3.17 3.54
N LEU A 20 -5.32 3.63 3.48
CA LEU A 20 -4.17 2.98 4.11
C LEU A 20 -4.32 2.88 5.64
N LEU A 21 -4.76 3.98 6.28
CA LEU A 21 -5.00 4.02 7.72
C LEU A 21 -6.12 3.06 8.13
N SER A 22 -7.19 2.99 7.34
CA SER A 22 -8.29 2.05 7.58
C SER A 22 -7.80 0.60 7.52
N PHE A 23 -6.97 0.26 6.54
CA PHE A 23 -6.36 -1.07 6.45
C PHE A 23 -5.43 -1.36 7.63
N ALA A 24 -4.57 -0.42 8.04
CA ALA A 24 -3.74 -0.58 9.22
C ALA A 24 -4.61 -0.84 10.47
N TYR A 25 -5.63 -0.03 10.69
CA TYR A 25 -6.56 -0.20 11.82
C TYR A 25 -7.23 -1.57 11.84
N ILE A 26 -7.71 -2.05 10.67
CA ILE A 26 -8.31 -3.38 10.53
C ILE A 26 -7.31 -4.48 10.88
N HIS A 27 -6.06 -4.39 10.42
CA HIS A 27 -5.02 -5.38 10.75
C HIS A 27 -4.71 -5.44 12.24
N PHE A 28 -4.68 -4.29 12.91
CA PHE A 28 -4.41 -4.21 14.34
C PHE A 28 -5.55 -4.82 15.18
N THR A 29 -6.79 -4.46 14.86
CA THR A 29 -7.98 -4.82 15.65
C THR A 29 -8.52 -6.21 15.36
N ASN A 30 -8.28 -6.76 14.16
CA ASN A 30 -8.82 -8.04 13.72
C ASN A 30 -7.71 -9.07 13.42
N ALA A 31 -6.57 -8.99 14.12
CA ALA A 31 -5.40 -9.81 13.82
C ALA A 31 -5.70 -11.31 13.83
N GLN A 32 -6.50 -11.79 14.80
CA GLN A 32 -6.89 -13.19 14.90
C GLN A 32 -7.81 -13.62 13.75
N ALA A 33 -8.74 -12.77 13.32
CA ALA A 33 -9.63 -13.09 12.21
C ALA A 33 -8.88 -13.11 10.87
N LEU A 34 -7.93 -12.18 10.68
CA LEU A 34 -7.13 -12.10 9.48
C LEU A 34 -6.06 -13.19 9.39
N ALA A 35 -5.65 -13.77 10.52
CA ALA A 35 -4.72 -14.89 10.55
C ALA A 35 -5.20 -16.09 9.71
N TRP A 36 -6.52 -16.24 9.50
CA TRP A 36 -7.09 -17.25 8.61
C TRP A 36 -6.67 -17.12 7.15
N PHE A 37 -6.27 -15.92 6.70
CA PHE A 37 -5.79 -15.72 5.35
C PHE A 37 -4.30 -16.05 5.20
N VAL A 38 -3.55 -16.15 6.29
CA VAL A 38 -2.12 -16.46 6.23
C VAL A 38 -1.95 -17.94 5.87
N PRO A 39 -1.14 -18.29 4.84
CA PRO A 39 -0.96 -19.69 4.46
C PRO A 39 -0.40 -20.54 5.59
N GLY A 40 -0.89 -21.77 5.73
CA GLY A 40 -0.57 -22.64 6.88
C GLY A 40 0.90 -23.06 7.02
N TYR A 41 1.73 -22.82 6.01
CA TYR A 41 3.18 -23.05 6.09
C TYR A 41 3.95 -21.89 6.73
N PHE A 42 3.31 -20.75 6.99
CA PHE A 42 3.91 -19.65 7.75
C PHE A 42 3.80 -19.92 9.26
N PRO A 43 4.90 -19.84 10.01
CA PRO A 43 4.84 -19.95 11.47
C PRO A 43 4.15 -18.71 12.06
N ASN A 44 3.39 -18.91 13.14
CA ASN A 44 2.70 -17.85 13.88
C ASN A 44 1.89 -16.89 12.97
N PRO A 45 0.75 -17.31 12.40
CA PRO A 45 -0.06 -16.49 11.50
C PRO A 45 -0.38 -15.07 12.01
N VAL A 46 -0.67 -14.92 13.29
CA VAL A 46 -1.01 -13.63 13.92
C VAL A 46 0.16 -12.65 13.86
N PHE A 47 1.40 -13.13 13.99
CA PHE A 47 2.59 -12.30 13.85
C PHE A 47 2.65 -11.61 12.49
N TRP A 48 2.37 -12.33 11.40
CA TRP A 48 2.40 -11.76 10.06
C TRP A 48 1.33 -10.69 9.85
N VAL A 49 0.16 -10.83 10.48
CA VAL A 49 -0.86 -9.78 10.43
C VAL A 49 -0.39 -8.51 11.14
N TYR A 50 0.23 -8.62 12.31
CA TYR A 50 0.83 -7.47 12.99
C TYR A 50 2.04 -6.89 12.24
N PHE A 51 2.82 -7.73 11.56
CA PHE A 51 3.91 -7.27 10.70
C PHE A 51 3.38 -6.39 9.55
N VAL A 52 2.30 -6.83 8.88
CA VAL A 52 1.63 -6.04 7.85
C VAL A 52 1.06 -4.74 8.43
N TRP A 53 0.42 -4.79 9.61
CA TRP A 53 -0.01 -3.58 10.32
C TRP A 53 1.14 -2.58 10.52
N ALA A 54 2.30 -3.05 11.00
CA ALA A 54 3.46 -2.21 11.24
C ALA A 54 3.97 -1.58 9.93
N CYS A 55 4.06 -2.35 8.84
CA CYS A 55 4.44 -1.85 7.52
C CYS A 55 3.47 -0.77 7.01
N LEU A 56 2.15 -1.00 7.11
CA LEU A 56 1.13 -0.04 6.72
C LEU A 56 1.20 1.24 7.56
N GLY A 57 1.37 1.12 8.88
CA GLY A 57 1.51 2.24 9.80
C GLY A 57 2.77 3.08 9.53
N LEU A 58 3.91 2.43 9.31
CA LEU A 58 5.17 3.11 8.96
C LEU A 58 5.08 3.83 7.62
N ALA A 59 4.43 3.23 6.60
CA ALA A 59 4.18 3.89 5.34
C ALA A 59 3.27 5.12 5.51
N TRP A 60 2.20 5.01 6.30
CA TRP A 60 1.33 6.14 6.61
C TRP A 60 2.06 7.29 7.31
N ILE A 61 2.88 6.99 8.33
CA ILE A 61 3.71 7.97 9.05
C ILE A 61 4.69 8.65 8.08
N SER A 62 5.40 7.87 7.25
CA SER A 62 6.31 8.35 6.20
C SER A 62 5.66 9.42 5.31
N PHE A 63 4.42 9.18 4.90
CA PHE A 63 3.69 10.13 4.05
C PHE A 63 3.31 11.43 4.77
N ILE A 64 2.95 11.37 6.06
CA ILE A 64 2.62 12.56 6.86
C ILE A 64 3.86 13.43 7.09
N ILE A 65 4.96 12.82 7.50
CA ILE A 65 6.20 13.56 7.78
C ILE A 65 6.98 13.91 6.51
N ASN A 66 6.50 13.44 5.35
CA ASN A 66 7.11 13.61 4.04
C ASN A 66 8.58 13.14 3.99
N LYS A 67 8.87 12.00 4.62
CA LYS A 67 10.20 11.37 4.61
C LYS A 67 10.10 9.94 4.14
N ALA A 68 11.01 9.55 3.25
CA ALA A 68 11.05 8.21 2.65
C ALA A 68 9.78 7.82 1.86
N THR A 69 9.04 8.81 1.34
CA THR A 69 7.75 8.58 0.63
C THR A 69 7.91 7.65 -0.57
N ILE A 70 8.92 7.85 -1.41
CA ILE A 70 9.20 7.01 -2.59
C ILE A 70 9.40 5.54 -2.19
N ILE A 71 10.20 5.30 -1.14
CA ILE A 71 10.48 3.93 -0.67
C ILE A 71 9.22 3.31 -0.06
N SER A 72 8.42 4.10 0.69
CA SER A 72 7.14 3.63 1.22
C SER A 72 6.15 3.27 0.12
N TRP A 73 6.07 4.04 -0.96
CA TRP A 73 5.23 3.71 -2.11
C TRP A 73 5.63 2.40 -2.78
N ILE A 74 6.94 2.23 -3.02
CA ILE A 74 7.49 0.98 -3.57
C ILE A 74 7.21 -0.19 -2.63
N GLY A 75 7.39 -0.01 -1.32
CA GLY A 75 7.12 -1.03 -0.32
C GLY A 75 5.66 -1.48 -0.30
N ILE A 76 4.70 -0.54 -0.40
CA ILE A 76 3.28 -0.87 -0.53
C ILE A 76 3.01 -1.68 -1.80
N ALA A 77 3.55 -1.24 -2.94
CA ALA A 77 3.36 -1.96 -4.20
C ALA A 77 3.90 -3.39 -4.12
N VAL A 78 5.13 -3.57 -3.63
CA VAL A 78 5.76 -4.89 -3.45
C VAL A 78 4.93 -5.77 -2.53
N MET A 79 4.46 -5.25 -1.39
CA MET A 79 3.65 -6.01 -0.45
C MET A 79 2.33 -6.50 -1.07
N LEU A 80 1.64 -5.65 -1.83
CA LEU A 80 0.40 -6.03 -2.51
C LEU A 80 0.64 -7.06 -3.63
N LEU A 81 1.75 -6.94 -4.38
CA LEU A 81 2.13 -7.96 -5.36
C LEU A 81 2.43 -9.31 -4.70
N ILE A 82 3.05 -9.31 -3.51
CA ILE A 82 3.24 -10.52 -2.71
C ILE A 82 1.89 -11.11 -2.30
N PHE A 83 0.94 -10.30 -1.84
CA PHE A 83 -0.41 -10.78 -1.48
C PHE A 83 -1.15 -11.39 -2.66
N ILE A 84 -1.02 -10.82 -3.86
CA ILE A 84 -1.57 -11.40 -5.08
C ILE A 84 -1.03 -12.83 -5.28
N ILE A 85 0.29 -13.01 -5.21
CA ILE A 85 0.95 -14.29 -5.50
C ILE A 85 0.67 -15.32 -4.40
N ILE A 86 0.75 -14.91 -3.14
CA ILE A 86 0.72 -15.83 -1.99
C ILE A 86 -0.71 -16.09 -1.50
N LEU A 87 -1.59 -15.11 -1.57
CA LEU A 87 -2.94 -15.17 -1.00
C LEU A 87 -4.00 -15.34 -2.08
N HIS A 88 -4.05 -14.42 -3.05
CA HIS A 88 -5.20 -14.31 -3.95
C HIS A 88 -5.18 -15.33 -5.08
N ILE A 89 -4.04 -15.53 -5.76
CA ILE A 89 -3.92 -16.52 -6.83
C ILE A 89 -4.25 -17.95 -6.33
N PRO A 90 -3.68 -18.45 -5.22
CA PRO A 90 -4.02 -19.78 -4.70
C PRO A 90 -5.49 -19.92 -4.30
N SER A 91 -6.15 -18.82 -3.92
CA SER A 91 -7.54 -18.81 -3.49
C SER A 91 -8.56 -18.72 -4.62
N LEU A 92 -8.14 -18.49 -5.88
CA LEU A 92 -9.05 -18.26 -7.02
C LEU A 92 -10.06 -19.38 -7.25
N ALA A 93 -9.65 -20.64 -7.03
CA ALA A 93 -10.52 -21.79 -7.27
C ALA A 93 -11.56 -22.04 -6.15
N GLN A 94 -11.34 -21.45 -4.96
CA GLN A 94 -12.12 -21.78 -3.76
C GLN A 94 -12.93 -20.59 -3.23
N ASN A 95 -12.50 -19.37 -3.55
CA ASN A 95 -13.11 -18.15 -3.03
C ASN A 95 -13.52 -17.24 -4.20
N PRO A 96 -14.83 -17.11 -4.49
CA PRO A 96 -15.34 -16.20 -5.52
C PRO A 96 -14.88 -14.73 -5.36
N GLY A 97 -14.56 -14.30 -4.14
CA GLY A 97 -14.02 -12.96 -3.85
C GLY A 97 -12.52 -12.80 -4.08
N ALA A 98 -11.79 -13.88 -4.36
CA ALA A 98 -10.34 -13.82 -4.57
C ALA A 98 -9.97 -13.00 -5.81
N LEU A 99 -10.72 -13.12 -6.90
CA LEU A 99 -10.48 -12.31 -8.12
C LEU A 99 -10.65 -10.82 -7.84
N THR A 100 -11.71 -10.43 -7.13
CA THR A 100 -11.95 -9.03 -6.76
C THR A 100 -10.81 -8.47 -5.91
N ASN A 101 -10.34 -9.25 -4.93
CA ASN A 101 -9.23 -8.82 -4.09
C ASN A 101 -7.90 -8.73 -4.86
N LEU A 102 -7.64 -9.68 -5.76
CA LEU A 102 -6.49 -9.66 -6.66
C LEU A 102 -6.48 -8.39 -7.50
N LEU A 103 -7.59 -8.09 -8.18
CA LEU A 103 -7.71 -6.93 -9.06
C LEU A 103 -7.60 -5.61 -8.28
N LYS A 104 -8.18 -5.55 -7.08
CA LYS A 104 -8.05 -4.43 -6.14
C LYS A 104 -6.57 -4.22 -5.74
N ASP A 105 -5.87 -5.27 -5.35
CA ASP A 105 -4.46 -5.15 -4.96
C ASP A 105 -3.57 -4.76 -6.16
N LEU A 106 -3.89 -5.28 -7.36
CA LEU A 106 -3.15 -5.00 -8.58
C LEU A 106 -3.25 -3.52 -8.99
N ILE A 107 -4.47 -2.97 -8.99
CA ILE A 107 -4.68 -1.56 -9.36
C ILE A 107 -4.03 -0.62 -8.34
N ILE A 108 -4.07 -0.97 -7.05
CA ILE A 108 -3.45 -0.16 -5.99
C ILE A 108 -1.92 -0.24 -6.06
N ALA A 109 -1.35 -1.41 -6.36
CA ALA A 109 0.09 -1.55 -6.58
C ALA A 109 0.55 -0.72 -7.79
N GLY A 110 -0.18 -0.78 -8.91
CA GLY A 110 0.11 0.04 -10.09
C GLY A 110 0.04 1.53 -9.79
N TRP A 111 -1.00 1.96 -9.07
CA TRP A 111 -1.15 3.35 -8.65
C TRP A 111 -0.02 3.80 -7.72
N ALA A 112 0.38 2.99 -6.75
CA ALA A 112 1.50 3.29 -5.84
C ALA A 112 2.82 3.49 -6.60
N LEU A 113 3.11 2.67 -7.62
CA LEU A 113 4.29 2.83 -8.47
C LEU A 113 4.24 4.11 -9.31
N MET A 114 3.07 4.49 -9.84
CA MET A 114 2.90 5.75 -10.56
C MET A 114 3.19 6.96 -9.66
N ILE A 115 2.70 6.96 -8.40
CA ILE A 115 2.97 8.04 -7.45
C ILE A 115 4.45 8.06 -7.03
N ALA A 116 5.06 6.89 -6.81
CA ALA A 116 6.50 6.80 -6.52
C ALA A 116 7.35 7.49 -7.60
N TRP A 117 7.00 7.25 -8.87
CA TRP A 117 7.65 7.91 -10.01
C TRP A 117 7.43 9.42 -10.01
N MET A 118 6.20 9.88 -9.77
CA MET A 118 5.89 11.31 -9.71
C MET A 118 6.67 12.03 -8.60
N ASP A 119 6.70 11.45 -7.39
CA ASP A 119 7.47 11.99 -6.26
C ASP A 119 8.98 12.05 -6.58
N ALA A 120 9.50 11.03 -7.28
CA ALA A 120 10.90 10.99 -7.71
C ALA A 120 11.22 12.07 -8.77
N TRP A 121 10.33 12.27 -9.73
CA TRP A 121 10.46 13.29 -10.77
C TRP A 121 10.45 14.71 -10.18
N ASP A 122 9.53 15.01 -9.28
CA ASP A 122 9.47 16.32 -8.63
C ASP A 122 10.74 16.60 -7.80
N ALA A 123 11.30 15.57 -7.15
CA ALA A 123 12.55 15.68 -6.41
C ALA A 123 13.77 15.97 -7.31
N THR A 124 13.82 15.42 -8.52
CA THR A 124 14.91 15.70 -9.48
C THR A 124 14.78 17.07 -10.12
N GLU A 125 13.57 17.47 -10.54
CA GLU A 125 13.32 18.83 -11.07
C GLU A 125 13.68 19.93 -10.06
N MET A 126 13.29 19.76 -8.80
CA MET A 126 13.61 20.70 -7.72
C MET A 126 15.11 20.87 -7.52
N LYS A 127 15.90 19.79 -7.68
CA LYS A 127 17.35 19.84 -7.63
C LYS A 127 17.94 20.54 -8.85
N ALA A 128 17.38 20.31 -10.04
CA ALA A 128 17.84 20.96 -11.27
C ALA A 128 17.64 22.48 -11.25
N LYS A 129 16.51 22.98 -10.72
CA LYS A 129 16.21 24.42 -10.61
C LYS A 129 17.03 25.16 -9.54
N LYS A 130 17.65 24.43 -8.61
CA LYS A 130 18.52 24.99 -7.55
C LYS A 130 19.99 25.07 -7.95
N ARG A 131 20.35 24.53 -9.12
CA ARG A 131 21.68 24.64 -9.73
C ARG A 131 21.68 25.76 -10.74
#